data_AF-A0A3Q0IXH0-F1
#
_entry.id   AF-A0A3Q0IXH0-F1
#
_cell.length_a   1.000
_cell.length_b   1.000
_cell.length_c   1.000
_cell.angle_alpha   90.00
_cell.angle_beta   90.00
_cell.angle_gamma   90.00
#
_symmetry.space_group_name_H-M   'P 1'
#
loop_
_entity.id
_entity.type
_entity.pdbx_description
1 polymer ?
#
loop_
_entity_poly.entity_id
_entity_poly.type
_entity_poly.pdbx_seq_one_letter_code
_entity_poly.pdbx_strand_id
1 'polypeptide(L)'
;MAFFRFSPQISLTCLTVTTVSALRQSRGIYNDDYSGGSDGYRTKFPQILMHKQALGTDGTFNYAFAADNGLKQGESINPDGTRIGAYSYVDPNGQTISVKYSAGIDGQKMLMAEKENY
;
A
#
# COMPACT_ATOMS: atom_id res chain seq x y z
N MET A 1 -43.17 -26.88 -16.55
CA MET A 1 -42.91 -25.42 -16.57
C MET A 1 -42.94 -24.92 -15.13
N ALA A 2 -41.78 -24.71 -14.51
CA ALA A 2 -41.68 -24.27 -13.12
C ALA A 2 -41.50 -22.76 -13.07
N PHE A 3 -42.45 -22.07 -12.43
CA PHE A 3 -42.41 -20.64 -12.18
C PHE A 3 -41.43 -20.34 -11.03
N PHE A 4 -40.36 -19.60 -11.30
CA PHE A 4 -39.49 -19.05 -10.26
C PHE A 4 -40.13 -17.80 -9.67
N ARG A 5 -40.41 -17.82 -8.35
CA ARG A 5 -40.80 -16.62 -7.60
C ARG A 5 -39.58 -15.94 -7.01
N PHE A 6 -39.42 -14.66 -7.37
CA PHE A 6 -38.45 -13.74 -6.79
C PHE A 6 -38.89 -13.42 -5.34
N SER A 7 -38.00 -13.64 -4.37
CA SER A 7 -38.21 -13.23 -2.98
C SER A 7 -37.09 -12.28 -2.56
N PRO A 8 -37.36 -10.98 -2.33
CA PRO A 8 -36.40 -10.08 -1.71
C PRO A 8 -36.62 -10.10 -0.19
N GLN A 9 -35.66 -10.65 0.56
CA GLN A 9 -35.61 -10.50 2.01
C GLN A 9 -34.32 -9.77 2.36
N ILE A 10 -34.46 -8.46 2.57
CA ILE A 10 -33.47 -7.59 3.20
C ILE A 10 -33.39 -8.02 4.66
N SER A 11 -32.26 -8.61 5.09
CA SER A 11 -32.02 -8.93 6.49
C SER A 11 -30.91 -8.04 7.02
N LEU A 12 -31.30 -6.91 7.64
CA LEU A 12 -30.45 -6.22 8.59
C LEU A 12 -30.37 -7.08 9.86
N THR A 13 -29.20 -7.65 10.13
CA THR A 13 -28.84 -8.07 11.49
C THR A 13 -27.48 -7.51 11.83
N CYS A 14 -27.52 -6.36 12.51
CA CYS A 14 -26.50 -5.94 13.44
C CYS A 14 -26.39 -7.01 14.54
N LEU A 15 -25.23 -7.64 14.71
CA LEU A 15 -24.84 -8.13 16.02
C LEU A 15 -23.33 -8.08 16.18
N THR A 16 -22.96 -7.50 17.31
CA THR A 16 -21.68 -6.97 17.72
C THR A 16 -20.71 -8.04 18.23
N VAL A 17 -19.41 -7.75 18.02
CA VAL A 17 -18.23 -8.20 18.79
C VAL A 17 -17.96 -9.70 18.81
N THR A 18 -17.02 -10.12 17.97
CA THR A 18 -16.15 -11.26 18.25
C THR A 18 -14.72 -10.76 18.22
N THR A 19 -14.16 -10.59 19.43
CA THR A 19 -12.74 -10.58 19.81
C THR A 19 -11.73 -10.14 18.75
N VAL A 20 -11.03 -9.03 19.02
CA VAL A 20 -9.69 -8.80 18.50
C VAL A 20 -8.82 -9.97 18.97
N SER A 21 -8.70 -11.00 18.13
CA SER A 21 -7.53 -11.86 18.21
C SER A 21 -6.38 -10.94 17.82
N ALA A 22 -5.61 -10.53 18.83
CA ALA A 22 -4.28 -10.03 18.60
C ALA A 22 -3.55 -11.15 17.85
N LEU A 23 -3.52 -11.07 16.52
CA LEU A 23 -2.45 -11.65 15.75
C LEU A 23 -1.22 -10.92 16.28
N ARG A 24 -0.60 -11.52 17.29
CA ARG A 24 0.82 -11.41 17.52
C ARG A 24 1.42 -11.76 16.16
N GLN A 25 1.62 -10.75 15.33
CA GLN A 25 2.61 -10.82 14.27
C GLN A 25 3.87 -11.12 15.07
N SER A 26 4.20 -12.41 15.14
CA SER A 26 5.52 -12.85 15.49
C SER A 26 6.40 -11.95 14.63
N ARG A 27 7.15 -11.08 15.30
CA ARG A 27 8.26 -10.38 14.67
C ARG A 27 9.17 -11.49 14.20
N GLY A 28 8.89 -11.97 12.98
CA GLY A 28 9.75 -12.89 12.28
C GLY A 28 11.06 -12.13 12.20
N ILE A 29 12.05 -12.63 12.89
CA ILE A 29 13.42 -12.24 12.62
C ILE A 29 13.69 -12.84 11.24
N TYR A 30 13.37 -12.08 10.19
CA TYR A 30 13.73 -12.42 8.82
C TYR A 30 15.25 -12.27 8.73
N ASN A 31 15.97 -13.35 9.06
CA ASN A 31 17.40 -13.46 8.78
C ASN A 31 17.56 -13.91 7.33
N ASP A 32 17.46 -12.97 6.39
CA ASP A 32 17.85 -13.21 5.00
C ASP A 32 19.36 -12.93 4.85
N ASP A 33 20.19 -13.85 5.35
CA ASP A 33 21.60 -13.91 4.99
C ASP A 33 21.71 -14.56 3.61
N TYR A 34 21.36 -13.83 2.55
CA TYR A 34 21.73 -14.19 1.18
C TYR A 34 23.24 -13.98 1.00
N SER A 35 24.00 -15.06 1.19
CA SER A 35 25.44 -15.11 0.90
C SER A 35 25.69 -15.19 -0.61
N GLY A 36 25.69 -14.04 -1.29
CA GLY A 36 26.29 -13.85 -2.62
C GLY A 36 27.66 -13.16 -2.49
N GLY A 37 28.69 -13.73 -3.11
CA GLY A 37 30.11 -13.46 -2.81
C GLY A 37 30.69 -12.11 -3.22
N SER A 38 31.84 -11.83 -2.60
CA SER A 38 32.90 -10.84 -2.89
C SER A 38 32.44 -9.40 -3.15
N ASP A 39 32.20 -8.65 -2.07
CA ASP A 39 32.79 -7.32 -1.80
C ASP A 39 31.94 -6.54 -0.79
N GLY A 40 32.30 -6.64 0.50
CA GLY A 40 32.14 -5.61 1.55
C GLY A 40 30.77 -5.01 1.92
N TYR A 41 29.76 -5.01 1.06
CA TYR A 41 28.46 -4.44 1.33
C TYR A 41 27.51 -5.55 1.76
N ARG A 42 27.31 -5.72 3.07
CA ARG A 42 26.16 -6.46 3.59
C ARG A 42 24.91 -5.70 3.17
N THR A 43 24.29 -6.10 2.07
CA THR A 43 23.02 -5.53 1.59
C THR A 43 21.92 -5.91 2.58
N LYS A 44 21.75 -5.09 3.62
CA LYS A 44 20.58 -5.18 4.49
C LYS A 44 19.37 -4.75 3.66
N PHE A 45 18.38 -5.62 3.54
CA PHE A 45 17.10 -5.24 2.97
C PHE A 45 16.43 -4.19 3.87
N PRO A 46 15.78 -3.17 3.28
CA PRO A 46 15.12 -2.13 4.05
C PRO A 46 14.00 -2.73 4.90
N GLN A 47 13.92 -2.33 6.16
CA GLN A 47 12.88 -2.76 7.09
C GLN A 47 11.64 -1.89 6.90
N ILE A 48 10.48 -2.54 6.77
CA ILE A 48 9.20 -1.83 6.72
C ILE A 48 8.87 -1.32 8.13
N LEU A 49 8.82 0.00 8.28
CA LEU A 49 8.47 0.67 9.53
C LEU A 49 6.96 0.83 9.69
N MET A 50 6.24 1.00 8.58
CA MET A 50 4.82 1.29 8.57
C MET A 50 4.17 0.67 7.33
N HIS A 51 3.00 0.08 7.52
CA HIS A 51 2.09 -0.33 6.47
C HIS A 51 0.67 -0.02 6.94
N LYS A 52 -0.11 0.69 6.12
CA LYS A 52 -1.54 0.95 6.35
C LYS A 52 -2.31 0.72 5.06
N GLN A 53 -3.52 0.20 5.20
CA GLN A 53 -4.46 0.03 4.11
C GLN A 53 -5.88 0.23 4.62
N ALA A 54 -6.77 0.72 3.75
CA ALA A 54 -8.16 0.96 4.07
C ALA A 54 -9.05 0.78 2.83
N LEU A 55 -10.19 0.13 3.02
CA LEU A 55 -11.27 0.07 2.03
C LEU A 55 -12.41 0.97 2.51
N GLY A 56 -12.75 1.98 1.71
CA GLY A 56 -13.87 2.87 1.92
C GLY A 56 -15.20 2.20 1.57
N THR A 57 -16.28 2.69 2.17
CA THR A 57 -17.65 2.21 1.90
C THR A 57 -18.14 2.55 0.49
N ASP A 58 -17.51 3.53 -0.13
CA ASP A 58 -17.67 3.95 -1.52
C ASP A 58 -16.90 3.06 -2.52
N GLY A 59 -16.11 2.09 -2.03
CA GLY A 59 -15.27 1.22 -2.84
C GLY A 59 -13.87 1.76 -3.11
N THR A 60 -13.51 2.91 -2.53
CA THR A 60 -12.17 3.50 -2.65
C THR A 60 -11.16 2.68 -1.82
N PHE A 61 -10.05 2.27 -2.42
CA PHE A 61 -8.98 1.56 -1.71
C PHE A 61 -7.75 2.45 -1.54
N ASN A 62 -7.27 2.56 -0.31
CA ASN A 62 -6.09 3.36 0.03
C ASN A 62 -5.01 2.46 0.62
N TYR A 63 -3.75 2.68 0.24
CA TYR A 63 -2.61 2.09 0.93
C TYR A 63 -1.48 3.09 1.11
N ALA A 64 -0.66 2.86 2.14
CA ALA A 64 0.57 3.60 2.39
C ALA A 64 1.59 2.71 3.10
N PHE A 65 2.87 2.85 2.74
CA PHE A 65 3.96 2.20 3.45
C PHE A 65 5.21 3.09 3.56
N ALA A 66 6.03 2.82 4.56
CA ALA A 66 7.31 3.48 4.76
C ALA A 66 8.35 2.48 5.26
N ALA A 67 9.60 2.64 4.81
CA ALA A 67 10.74 1.84 5.20
C ALA A 67 11.84 2.68 5.86
N ASP A 68 12.79 2.00 6.52
CA ASP A 68 13.89 2.60 7.28
C ASP A 68 14.96 3.31 6.44
N ASN A 69 15.02 3.03 5.14
CA ASN A 69 15.89 3.69 4.17
C ASN A 69 15.30 4.98 3.58
N GLY A 70 14.19 5.49 4.15
CA GLY A 70 13.53 6.72 3.68
C GLY A 70 12.58 6.52 2.50
N LEU A 71 12.39 5.28 2.04
CA LEU A 71 11.42 4.93 1.01
C LEU A 71 9.99 5.05 1.56
N LYS A 72 9.13 5.77 0.83
CA LYS A 72 7.70 5.90 1.16
C LYS A 72 6.85 5.78 -0.10
N GLN A 73 5.68 5.20 0.03
CA GLN A 73 4.69 5.14 -1.05
C GLN A 73 3.28 5.22 -0.49
N GLY A 74 2.37 5.79 -1.27
CA GLY A 74 0.95 5.64 -1.04
C GLY A 74 0.15 5.88 -2.31
N GLU A 75 -1.03 5.27 -2.37
CA GLU A 75 -1.97 5.40 -3.49
C GLU A 75 -3.40 5.30 -3.00
N SER A 76 -4.27 6.10 -3.62
CA SER A 76 -5.73 5.98 -3.57
C SER A 76 -6.21 5.45 -4.91
N ILE A 77 -7.02 4.39 -4.87
CA ILE A 77 -7.64 3.73 -6.02
C ILE A 77 -9.14 3.95 -5.89
N ASN A 78 -9.71 4.67 -6.85
CA ASN A 78 -11.13 4.91 -6.93
C ASN A 78 -11.84 3.73 -7.63
N PRO A 79 -13.14 3.52 -7.37
CA PRO A 79 -13.93 2.45 -8.00
C PRO A 79 -14.01 2.54 -9.53
N ASP A 80 -13.87 3.75 -10.08
CA ASP A 80 -13.84 4.00 -11.52
C ASP A 80 -12.54 3.55 -12.20
N GLY A 81 -11.58 3.03 -11.41
CA GLY A 81 -10.28 2.58 -11.87
C GLY A 81 -9.22 3.69 -11.93
N THR A 82 -9.57 4.93 -11.59
CA THR A 82 -8.60 6.01 -11.42
C THR A 82 -7.78 5.82 -10.16
N ARG A 83 -6.52 6.22 -10.21
CA ARG A 83 -5.51 6.02 -9.18
C ARG A 83 -4.69 7.28 -9.06
N ILE A 84 -4.46 7.72 -7.84
CA ILE A 84 -3.58 8.84 -7.55
C ILE A 84 -2.63 8.39 -6.46
N GLY A 85 -1.34 8.46 -6.74
CA GLY A 85 -0.33 7.98 -5.82
C GLY A 85 0.91 8.84 -5.83
N ALA A 86 1.74 8.60 -4.82
CA ALA A 86 3.04 9.20 -4.71
C ALA A 86 4.05 8.18 -4.19
N TYR A 87 5.30 8.35 -4.61
CA TYR A 87 6.44 7.61 -4.12
C TYR A 87 7.57 8.57 -3.82
N SER A 88 8.32 8.33 -2.74
CA SER A 88 9.49 9.12 -2.40
C SER A 88 10.66 8.25 -1.97
N TYR A 89 11.87 8.71 -2.29
CA TYR A 89 13.13 8.09 -1.87
C TYR A 89 14.16 9.15 -1.49
N VAL A 90 15.16 8.74 -0.72
CA VAL A 90 16.32 9.58 -0.39
C VAL A 90 17.44 9.27 -1.37
N ASP A 91 17.97 10.29 -2.04
CA ASP A 91 19.09 10.17 -2.96
C ASP A 91 20.43 9.98 -2.19
N PRO A 92 21.53 9.64 -2.88
CA PRO A 92 22.84 9.51 -2.23
C PRO A 92 23.37 10.78 -1.55
N ASN A 93 22.83 11.96 -1.90
CA ASN A 93 23.19 13.24 -1.28
C ASN A 93 22.33 13.53 -0.03
N GLY A 94 21.38 12.66 0.32
CA GLY A 94 20.45 12.86 1.43
C GLY A 94 19.19 13.67 1.06
N GLN A 95 19.01 14.02 -0.20
CA GLN A 95 17.85 14.77 -0.67
C GLN A 95 16.66 13.84 -0.91
N THR A 96 15.49 14.22 -0.40
CA THR A 96 14.26 13.47 -0.69
C THR A 96 13.72 13.86 -2.07
N ILE A 97 13.52 12.85 -2.91
CA ILE A 97 12.88 12.97 -4.22
C ILE A 97 11.47 12.40 -4.08
N SER A 98 10.47 13.18 -4.47
CA SER A 98 9.05 12.82 -4.40
C SER A 98 8.44 12.86 -5.81
N VAL A 99 7.68 11.84 -6.14
CA VAL A 99 7.04 11.68 -7.45
C VAL A 99 5.56 11.42 -7.23
N LYS A 100 4.71 12.25 -7.81
CA LYS A 100 3.25 12.12 -7.83
C LYS A 100 2.80 11.65 -9.22
N TYR A 101 1.88 10.71 -9.27
CA TYR A 101 1.36 10.14 -10.50
C TYR A 101 -0.15 9.95 -10.43
N SER A 102 -0.78 9.86 -11.60
CA SER A 102 -2.17 9.45 -11.76
C SER A 102 -2.30 8.41 -12.86
N ALA A 103 -3.00 7.31 -12.61
CA ALA A 103 -3.31 6.28 -13.60
C ALA A 103 -4.81 6.04 -13.68
N GLY A 104 -5.36 5.60 -14.81
CA GLY A 104 -6.79 5.31 -14.93
C GLY A 104 -7.18 4.80 -16.32
N ILE A 105 -8.48 4.87 -16.64
CA ILE A 105 -9.05 4.47 -17.94
C ILE A 105 -8.33 5.12 -19.13
N ASP A 106 -7.80 6.33 -18.94
CA ASP A 106 -7.06 7.08 -19.97
C ASP A 106 -5.54 6.79 -19.99
N GLY A 107 -5.08 5.74 -19.31
CA GLY A 107 -3.67 5.35 -19.21
C GLY A 107 -2.94 5.88 -17.97
N GLN A 108 -1.63 5.64 -17.88
CA GLN A 108 -0.76 6.08 -16.78
C GLN A 108 -0.12 7.44 -17.11
N LYS A 109 -0.19 8.40 -16.18
CA LYS A 109 0.38 9.75 -16.31
C LYS A 109 1.23 10.08 -15.08
N MET A 110 2.46 10.50 -15.29
CA MET A 110 3.29 11.11 -14.25
C MET A 110 2.82 12.57 -14.11
N LEU A 111 2.35 12.95 -12.92
CA LEU A 111 1.79 14.28 -12.72
C LEU A 111 2.90 15.27 -12.39
N MET A 112 3.79 14.93 -11.45
CA MET A 112 4.86 15.81 -10.98
C MET A 112 6.00 14.99 -10.39
N ALA A 113 7.24 15.38 -10.68
CA ALA A 113 8.42 14.92 -9.95
C ALA A 113 9.06 16.15 -9.30
N GLU A 114 9.05 16.20 -7.97
CA GLU A 114 9.65 17.28 -7.19
C GLU A 114 10.97 16.80 -6.59
N LYS A 115 12.06 17.52 -6.90
CA LYS A 115 13.30 17.47 -6.11
C LYS A 115 13.24 18.64 -5.14
N GLU A 116 13.29 18.37 -3.85
CA GLU A 116 13.29 19.41 -2.81
C GLU A 116 14.61 20.22 -2.84
N ASN A 117 14.65 21.33 -3.58
CA ASN A 117 15.69 22.39 -3.69
C ASN A 117 16.98 22.12 -4.51
N TYR A 118 17.31 23.07 -5.40
CA TYR A 118 18.67 23.46 -5.78
C TYR A 118 18.77 24.99 -5.70
#